data_AF-A0AAJ5W461-F1
#
_entry.id   AF-A0AAJ5W461-F1
#
_cell.length_a   1.000
_cell.length_b   1.000
_cell.length_c   1.000
_cell.angle_alpha   90.00
_cell.angle_beta   90.00
_cell.angle_gamma   90.00
#
_symmetry.space_group_name_H-M   'P 1'
#
loop_
_entity.id
_entity.type
_entity.pdbx_description
1 polymer ?
#
loop_
_entity_poly.entity_id
_entity_poly.type
_entity_poly.pdbx_seq_one_letter_code
_entity_poly.pdbx_strand_id
1 'polypeptide(L)'
;MTSVHKQLFSILLSLLALVIACNRCQRITARNDAKTWDTQLEKQMTDVFYTQAGTITKSEKARRAYADCCLSKMKEMFPKGISNLDKEMTDSMKVSVMKMGAECAGVLQHNVNIWEPDAKNQLNLQLYALDEIKMLPPEMKKEYVDCISFKVTAEFPNGLKENEGKEGLQKFINKARKECIEMIGRKYAVPKSKKQSKRDNIKP
;
A
#
# COMPACT_ATOMS: atom_id res chain seq x y z
N MET A 1 4.45 23.97 -65.73
CA MET A 1 3.28 24.06 -64.83
C MET A 1 3.22 22.85 -63.89
N THR A 2 4.13 22.73 -62.90
CA THR A 2 4.16 21.59 -61.95
C THR A 2 4.44 22.00 -60.49
N SER A 3 4.42 23.30 -60.18
CA SER A 3 4.82 23.82 -58.86
C SER A 3 3.68 23.80 -57.82
N VAL A 4 2.44 24.11 -58.23
CA VAL A 4 1.30 24.25 -57.30
C VAL A 4 0.79 22.91 -56.77
N HIS A 5 0.72 21.87 -57.62
CA HIS A 5 0.28 20.54 -57.20
C HIS A 5 1.22 19.87 -56.20
N LYS A 6 2.53 20.13 -56.30
CA LYS A 6 3.53 19.60 -55.35
C LYS A 6 3.38 20.27 -53.97
N GLN A 7 3.11 21.58 -53.94
CA GLN A 7 2.84 22.30 -52.69
C GLN A 7 1.54 21.83 -52.03
N LEU A 8 0.46 21.67 -52.80
CA LEU A 8 -0.82 21.16 -52.29
C LEU A 8 -0.68 19.74 -51.73
N PHE A 9 0.06 18.86 -52.42
CA PHE A 9 0.29 17.49 -51.96
C PHE A 9 1.12 17.44 -50.67
N SER A 10 2.15 18.29 -50.54
CA SER A 10 2.95 18.41 -49.32
C SER A 10 2.14 18.91 -48.12
N ILE A 11 1.24 19.87 -48.34
CA ILE A 11 0.35 20.39 -47.29
C ILE A 11 -0.63 19.30 -46.85
N LEU A 12 -1.21 18.56 -47.81
CA LEU A 12 -2.14 17.46 -47.52
C LEU A 12 -1.49 16.34 -46.70
N LEU A 13 -0.27 15.93 -47.05
CA LEU A 13 0.50 14.94 -46.29
C LEU A 13 0.81 15.41 -44.87
N SER A 14 1.17 16.69 -44.70
CA SER A 14 1.48 17.28 -43.39
C SER A 14 0.24 17.31 -42.49
N LEU A 15 -0.92 17.69 -43.05
CA LEU A 15 -2.20 17.67 -42.34
C LEU A 15 -2.62 16.24 -41.96
N LEU A 16 -2.43 15.28 -42.86
CA LEU A 16 -2.74 13.88 -42.57
C LEU A 16 -1.87 13.31 -41.43
N ALA A 17 -0.58 13.63 -41.43
CA ALA A 17 0.34 13.24 -40.38
C ALA A 17 -0.05 13.87 -39.02
N LEU A 18 -0.48 15.14 -39.01
CA LEU A 18 -0.96 15.83 -37.82
C LEU A 18 -2.20 15.15 -37.23
N VAL A 19 -3.19 14.80 -38.07
CA VAL A 19 -4.42 14.11 -37.64
C VAL A 19 -4.10 12.75 -37.04
N ILE A 20 -3.18 11.98 -37.64
CA ILE A 20 -2.74 10.69 -37.12
C ILE A 20 -2.03 10.86 -35.75
N ALA A 21 -1.18 11.87 -35.61
CA ALA A 21 -0.50 12.17 -34.35
C ALA A 21 -1.48 12.59 -33.25
N CYS A 22 -2.44 13.46 -33.55
CA CYS A 22 -3.49 13.87 -32.61
C CYS A 22 -4.35 12.67 -32.16
N ASN A 23 -4.77 11.81 -33.09
CA ASN A 23 -5.54 10.60 -32.78
C ASN A 23 -4.74 9.62 -31.90
N ARG A 24 -3.42 9.51 -32.11
CA ARG A 24 -2.54 8.68 -31.26
C ARG A 24 -2.40 9.28 -29.86
N CYS A 25 -2.20 10.59 -29.74
CA CYS A 25 -2.14 11.26 -28.44
C CYS A 25 -3.46 11.10 -27.66
N GLN A 26 -4.61 11.32 -28.30
CA GLN A 26 -5.92 11.13 -27.66
C GLN A 26 -6.15 9.68 -27.19
N ARG A 27 -5.75 8.68 -27.98
CA ARG A 27 -5.83 7.26 -27.57
C ARG A 27 -4.89 6.92 -26.41
N ILE A 28 -3.73 7.57 -26.30
CA ILE A 28 -2.81 7.38 -25.18
C ILE A 28 -3.37 8.05 -23.92
N THR A 29 -3.94 9.25 -24.02
CA THR A 29 -4.60 9.93 -22.90
C THR A 29 -5.81 9.13 -22.41
N ALA A 30 -6.69 8.66 -23.31
CA ALA A 30 -7.82 7.81 -22.94
C ALA A 30 -7.42 6.47 -22.30
N ARG A 31 -6.28 5.89 -22.70
CA ARG A 31 -5.72 4.70 -22.04
C ARG A 31 -5.08 4.99 -20.67
N ASN A 32 -4.64 6.21 -20.44
CA ASN A 32 -4.14 6.66 -19.15
C ASN A 32 -5.28 7.07 -18.20
N ASP A 33 -6.39 7.59 -18.73
CA ASP A 33 -7.62 7.90 -17.99
C ASP A 33 -8.42 6.64 -17.61
N ALA A 34 -8.17 5.51 -18.27
CA ALA A 34 -8.71 4.20 -17.89
C ALA A 34 -8.02 3.60 -16.64
N LYS A 35 -7.09 4.32 -16.01
CA LYS A 35 -6.34 3.91 -14.81
C LYS A 35 -6.45 4.98 -13.72
N THR A 36 -7.68 5.33 -13.39
CA THR A 36 -8.01 6.21 -12.27
C THR A 36 -9.13 5.56 -11.47
N TRP A 37 -9.30 6.00 -10.22
CA TRP A 37 -10.39 5.53 -9.38
C TRP A 37 -11.73 5.76 -10.07
N ASP A 38 -12.40 4.66 -10.44
CA ASP A 38 -13.77 4.68 -10.93
C ASP A 38 -14.73 4.29 -9.80
N THR A 39 -16.02 4.61 -9.98
CA THR A 39 -17.05 4.37 -8.96
C THR A 39 -17.18 2.88 -8.60
N GLN A 40 -16.87 1.96 -9.52
CA GLN A 40 -16.96 0.53 -9.28
C GLN A 40 -15.81 0.04 -8.39
N LEU A 41 -14.58 0.45 -8.69
CA LEU A 41 -13.39 0.14 -7.90
C LEU A 41 -13.46 0.77 -6.51
N GLU A 42 -13.93 2.02 -6.42
CA GLU A 42 -14.16 2.68 -5.14
C GLU A 42 -15.15 1.90 -4.27
N LYS A 43 -16.29 1.49 -4.86
CA LYS A 43 -17.28 0.69 -4.15
C LYS A 43 -16.71 -0.65 -3.69
N GLN A 44 -15.98 -1.36 -4.56
CA GLN A 44 -15.35 -2.64 -4.21
C GLN A 44 -14.38 -2.48 -3.04
N MET A 45 -13.53 -1.46 -3.06
CA MET A 45 -12.56 -1.23 -1.97
C MET A 45 -13.25 -0.80 -0.68
N THR A 46 -14.26 0.05 -0.76
CA THR A 46 -15.11 0.39 0.40
C THR A 46 -15.75 -0.86 1.00
N ASP A 47 -16.33 -1.74 0.19
CA ASP A 47 -16.97 -2.97 0.66
C ASP A 47 -15.97 -3.91 1.35
N VAL A 48 -14.73 -4.02 0.83
CA VAL A 48 -13.66 -4.79 1.47
C VAL A 48 -13.31 -4.19 2.83
N PHE A 49 -13.04 -2.89 2.91
CA PHE A 49 -12.70 -2.24 4.18
C PHE A 49 -13.86 -2.27 5.18
N TYR A 50 -15.10 -2.12 4.71
CA TYR A 50 -16.30 -2.20 5.53
C TYR A 50 -16.52 -3.59 6.12
N THR A 51 -16.25 -4.63 5.32
CA THR A 51 -16.31 -6.02 5.75
C THR A 51 -15.22 -6.32 6.77
N GLN A 52 -13.98 -5.87 6.52
CA GLN A 52 -12.88 -6.00 7.47
C GLN A 52 -13.16 -5.26 8.78
N ALA A 53 -13.74 -4.06 8.73
CA ALA A 53 -14.14 -3.34 9.94
C ALA A 53 -15.14 -4.12 10.80
N GLY A 54 -15.92 -5.04 10.20
CA GLY A 54 -16.85 -5.93 10.91
C GLY A 54 -16.15 -6.94 11.83
N THR A 55 -14.86 -7.22 11.62
CA THR A 55 -14.07 -8.02 12.56
C THR A 55 -13.63 -7.21 13.78
N ILE A 56 -13.60 -5.88 13.65
CA ILE A 56 -13.10 -4.94 14.67
C ILE A 56 -14.25 -4.34 15.48
N THR A 57 -15.38 -4.00 14.84
CA THR A 57 -16.52 -3.34 15.47
C THR A 57 -17.86 -3.79 14.89
N LYS A 58 -18.89 -3.82 15.74
CA LYS A 58 -20.30 -4.10 15.34
C LYS A 58 -21.07 -2.84 14.95
N SER A 59 -20.51 -1.65 15.17
CA SER A 59 -21.19 -0.39 14.87
C SER A 59 -21.14 -0.08 13.37
N GLU A 60 -22.30 -0.09 12.70
CA GLU A 60 -22.47 0.33 11.29
C GLU A 60 -21.77 1.66 11.01
N LYS A 61 -22.00 2.67 11.87
CA LYS A 61 -21.39 4.01 11.72
C LYS A 61 -19.87 3.96 11.78
N ALA A 62 -19.31 3.17 12.71
CA ALA A 62 -17.88 3.04 12.88
C ALA A 62 -17.23 2.25 11.72
N ARG A 63 -17.91 1.22 11.21
CA ARG A 63 -17.47 0.46 10.05
C ARG A 63 -17.39 1.33 8.79
N ARG A 64 -18.37 2.20 8.57
CA ARG A 64 -18.34 3.18 7.47
C ARG A 64 -17.20 4.16 7.63
N ALA A 65 -17.04 4.76 8.81
CA ALA A 65 -15.95 5.70 9.09
C ALA A 65 -14.56 5.09 8.86
N TYR A 66 -14.36 3.82 9.24
CA TYR A 66 -13.12 3.08 8.96
C TYR A 66 -12.92 2.87 7.45
N ALA A 67 -13.96 2.43 6.74
CA ALA A 67 -13.89 2.18 5.30
C ALA A 67 -13.58 3.46 4.52
N ASP A 68 -14.23 4.57 4.88
CA ASP A 68 -14.02 5.88 4.27
C ASP A 68 -12.59 6.39 4.50
N CYS A 69 -12.07 6.23 5.73
CA CYS A 69 -10.68 6.55 6.05
C CYS A 69 -9.70 5.74 5.19
N CYS A 70 -9.90 4.42 5.13
CA CYS A 70 -9.03 3.53 4.36
C CYS A 70 -9.08 3.83 2.87
N LEU A 71 -10.26 4.07 2.30
CA LEU A 71 -10.40 4.42 0.89
C LEU A 71 -9.69 5.75 0.59
N SER A 72 -9.90 6.77 1.41
CA SER A 72 -9.26 8.08 1.24
C SER A 72 -7.73 7.97 1.21
N LYS A 73 -7.15 7.30 2.22
CA LYS A 73 -5.71 7.06 2.31
C LYS A 73 -5.18 6.19 1.17
N MET A 74 -5.97 5.22 0.71
CA MET A 74 -5.58 4.39 -0.42
C MET A 74 -5.57 5.17 -1.73
N LYS A 75 -6.49 6.13 -1.93
CA LYS A 75 -6.44 7.06 -3.06
C LYS A 75 -5.19 7.94 -3.03
N GLU A 76 -4.77 8.40 -1.85
CA GLU A 76 -3.52 9.17 -1.67
C GLU A 76 -2.29 8.35 -2.04
N MET A 77 -2.21 7.10 -1.58
CA MET A 77 -1.07 6.20 -1.86
C MET A 77 -1.05 5.72 -3.31
N PHE A 78 -2.21 5.57 -3.93
CA PHE A 78 -2.40 5.01 -5.27
C PHE A 78 -3.29 5.92 -6.11
N PRO A 79 -2.81 7.11 -6.52
CA PRO A 79 -3.64 8.09 -7.24
C PRO A 79 -4.15 7.59 -8.60
N LYS A 80 -3.51 6.56 -9.17
CA LYS A 80 -3.89 5.92 -10.45
C LYS A 80 -4.73 4.64 -10.26
N GLY A 81 -5.29 4.44 -9.07
CA GLY A 81 -5.96 3.19 -8.73
C GLY A 81 -5.01 1.99 -8.66
N ILE A 82 -5.58 0.83 -8.32
CA ILE A 82 -4.88 -0.46 -8.27
C ILE A 82 -5.65 -1.41 -9.18
N SER A 83 -4.97 -1.96 -10.18
CA SER A 83 -5.61 -2.86 -11.16
C SER A 83 -5.49 -4.33 -10.74
N ASN A 84 -4.43 -4.67 -10.00
CA ASN A 84 -4.22 -6.02 -9.47
C ASN A 84 -3.43 -5.96 -8.16
N LEU A 85 -4.14 -6.05 -7.03
CA LEU A 85 -3.56 -5.99 -5.68
C LEU A 85 -2.42 -7.01 -5.50
N ASP A 86 -2.57 -8.24 -6.00
CA ASP A 86 -1.58 -9.29 -5.79
C ASP A 86 -0.30 -9.12 -6.63
N LYS A 87 -0.41 -8.52 -7.81
CA LYS A 87 0.74 -8.29 -8.71
C LYS A 87 1.43 -6.95 -8.48
N GLU A 88 0.70 -5.93 -8.04
CA GLU A 88 1.19 -4.56 -7.93
C GLU A 88 1.61 -4.20 -6.50
N MET A 89 1.19 -4.94 -5.47
CA MET A 89 1.63 -4.69 -4.10
C MET A 89 3.00 -5.33 -3.81
N THR A 90 4.05 -4.52 -3.92
CA THR A 90 5.34 -4.85 -3.30
C THR A 90 5.18 -5.04 -1.79
N ASP A 91 6.10 -5.77 -1.15
CA ASP A 91 6.05 -5.96 0.31
C ASP A 91 6.09 -4.63 1.07
N SER A 92 6.80 -3.62 0.54
CA SER A 92 6.76 -2.25 1.10
C SER A 92 5.37 -1.62 1.01
N MET A 93 4.63 -1.84 -0.08
CA MET A 93 3.26 -1.33 -0.23
C MET A 93 2.28 -2.07 0.67
N LYS A 94 2.50 -3.36 0.93
CA LYS A 94 1.74 -4.11 1.95
C LYS A 94 1.94 -3.52 3.34
N VAL A 95 3.18 -3.19 3.72
CA VAL A 95 3.47 -2.51 4.99
C VAL A 95 2.79 -1.15 5.06
N SER A 96 2.79 -0.36 3.97
CA SER A 96 2.09 0.93 3.93
C SER A 96 0.58 0.79 4.07
N VAL A 97 -0.05 -0.18 3.39
CA VAL A 97 -1.48 -0.46 3.50
C VAL A 97 -1.85 -0.98 4.89
N MET A 98 -0.99 -1.80 5.49
CA MET A 98 -1.13 -2.23 6.89
C MET A 98 -1.09 -1.03 7.84
N LYS A 99 -0.10 -0.14 7.70
CA LYS A 99 0.03 1.07 8.52
C LYS A 99 -1.20 1.98 8.37
N MET A 100 -1.71 2.16 7.16
CA MET A 100 -2.96 2.86 6.89
C MET A 100 -4.13 2.25 7.67
N GLY A 101 -4.28 0.92 7.66
CA GLY A 101 -5.33 0.24 8.42
C GLY A 101 -5.27 0.55 9.92
N ALA A 102 -4.07 0.61 10.52
CA ALA A 102 -3.91 1.03 11.92
C ALA A 102 -4.29 2.49 12.17
N GLU A 103 -3.87 3.40 11.29
CA GLU A 103 -4.25 4.81 11.40
C GLU A 103 -5.77 4.98 11.33
N CYS A 104 -6.42 4.25 10.42
CA CYS A 104 -7.88 4.25 10.29
C CYS A 104 -8.58 3.47 11.41
N ALA A 105 -7.94 2.52 12.07
CA ALA A 105 -8.47 1.95 13.31
C ALA A 105 -8.54 3.00 14.44
N GLY A 106 -7.77 4.10 14.34
CA GLY A 106 -7.85 5.26 15.21
C GLY A 106 -9.24 5.89 15.26
N VAL A 107 -9.99 5.95 14.15
CA VAL A 107 -11.38 6.49 14.14
C VAL A 107 -12.39 5.56 14.82
N LEU A 108 -12.00 4.33 15.16
CA LEU A 108 -12.83 3.40 15.94
C LEU A 108 -12.69 3.62 17.46
N GLN A 109 -11.73 4.45 17.90
CA GLN A 109 -11.27 4.57 19.29
C GLN A 109 -12.28 5.17 20.29
N HIS A 110 -13.51 5.52 19.89
CA HIS A 110 -14.53 5.83 20.89
C HIS A 110 -15.14 4.60 21.57
N ASN A 111 -14.74 3.38 21.22
CA ASN A 111 -15.12 2.16 21.95
C ASN A 111 -13.92 1.21 22.09
N VAL A 112 -13.19 1.34 23.21
CA VAL A 112 -12.28 0.34 23.81
C VAL A 112 -11.00 0.01 23.02
N ASN A 113 -10.09 0.96 22.82
CA ASN A 113 -8.72 0.63 22.41
C ASN A 113 -7.79 0.64 23.63
N ILE A 114 -7.35 -0.55 24.05
CA ILE A 114 -6.43 -0.71 25.20
C ILE A 114 -4.98 -0.36 24.81
N TRP A 115 -4.69 -0.28 23.51
CA TRP A 115 -3.36 0.07 22.99
C TRP A 115 -3.16 1.57 22.88
N GLU A 116 -3.33 2.26 24.00
CA GLU A 116 -2.87 3.64 24.14
C GLU A 116 -1.38 3.77 23.78
N PRO A 117 -0.89 4.96 23.39
CA PRO A 117 0.49 5.15 22.97
C PRO A 117 1.52 4.54 23.94
N ASP A 118 1.26 4.62 25.24
CA ASP A 118 2.11 4.07 26.28
C ASP A 118 2.11 2.53 26.30
N ALA A 119 0.95 1.89 26.19
CA ALA A 119 0.84 0.43 26.11
C ALA A 119 1.53 -0.12 24.84
N LYS A 120 1.36 0.57 23.72
CA LYS A 120 2.06 0.24 22.47
C LYS A 120 3.57 0.44 22.60
N ASN A 121 4.00 1.48 23.29
CA ASN A 121 5.42 1.72 23.54
C ASN A 121 6.02 0.62 24.44
N GLN A 122 5.29 0.18 25.47
CA GLN A 122 5.70 -0.96 26.30
C GLN A 122 5.81 -2.26 25.51
N LEU A 123 4.83 -2.54 24.63
CA LEU A 123 4.91 -3.68 23.71
C LEU A 123 6.16 -3.59 22.82
N ASN A 124 6.43 -2.42 22.25
CA ASN A 124 7.62 -2.20 21.41
C ASN A 124 8.90 -2.43 22.20
N LEU A 125 9.01 -1.95 23.44
CA LEU A 125 10.17 -2.17 24.31
C LEU A 125 10.39 -3.66 24.60
N GLN A 126 9.32 -4.42 24.87
CA GLN A 126 9.41 -5.87 25.04
C GLN A 126 9.87 -6.57 23.75
N LEU A 127 9.39 -6.13 22.59
CA LEU A 127 9.82 -6.65 21.31
C LEU A 127 11.31 -6.35 21.05
N TYR A 128 11.77 -5.12 21.33
CA TYR A 128 13.19 -4.76 21.22
C TYR A 128 14.12 -5.61 22.09
N ALA A 129 13.60 -6.21 23.17
CA ALA A 129 14.38 -7.10 24.03
C ALA A 129 14.60 -8.50 23.44
N LEU A 130 13.91 -8.88 22.36
CA LEU A 130 14.06 -10.18 21.70
C LEU A 130 15.46 -10.35 21.11
N ASP A 131 16.05 -11.54 21.29
CA ASP A 131 17.43 -11.82 20.88
C ASP A 131 17.66 -11.69 19.38
N GLU A 132 16.68 -12.06 18.53
CA GLU A 132 16.87 -11.90 17.08
C GLU A 132 16.98 -10.42 16.66
N ILE A 133 16.39 -9.48 17.41
CA ILE A 133 16.43 -8.06 17.06
C ILE A 133 17.82 -7.50 17.29
N LYS A 134 18.56 -8.06 18.24
CA LYS A 134 19.96 -7.67 18.49
C LYS A 134 20.84 -7.95 17.27
N MET A 135 20.54 -8.99 16.51
CA MET A 135 21.28 -9.42 15.31
C MET A 135 20.89 -8.67 14.03
N LEU A 136 19.79 -7.92 14.04
CA LEU A 136 19.34 -7.15 12.88
C LEU A 136 20.13 -5.84 12.72
N PRO A 137 20.33 -5.36 11.48
CA PRO A 137 20.84 -4.00 11.23
C PRO A 137 19.91 -2.92 11.81
N PRO A 138 20.43 -1.77 12.28
CA PRO A 138 19.63 -0.70 12.91
C PRO A 138 18.39 -0.29 12.10
N GLU A 139 18.53 -0.21 10.78
CA GLU A 139 17.46 0.13 9.83
C GLU A 139 16.34 -0.91 9.78
N MET A 140 16.65 -2.19 10.05
CA MET A 140 15.66 -3.28 10.09
C MET A 140 15.01 -3.43 11.46
N LYS A 141 15.72 -3.09 12.55
CA LYS A 141 15.21 -3.26 13.93
C LYS A 141 13.87 -2.58 14.12
N LYS A 142 13.81 -1.30 13.75
CA LYS A 142 12.59 -0.49 13.90
C LYS A 142 11.45 -1.04 13.04
N GLU A 143 11.73 -1.36 11.78
CA GLU A 143 10.71 -1.89 10.87
C GLU A 143 10.18 -3.26 11.31
N TYR A 144 11.04 -4.09 11.89
CA TYR A 144 10.67 -5.41 12.42
C TYR A 144 9.80 -5.31 13.66
N VAL A 145 10.18 -4.46 14.62
CA VAL A 145 9.36 -4.19 15.81
C VAL A 145 8.01 -3.59 15.42
N ASP A 146 8.02 -2.60 14.52
CA ASP A 146 6.79 -1.96 14.03
C ASP A 146 5.86 -2.99 13.36
N CYS A 147 6.41 -3.93 12.57
CA CYS A 147 5.64 -4.99 11.93
C CYS A 147 4.98 -5.94 12.95
N ILE A 148 5.72 -6.41 13.95
CA ILE A 148 5.17 -7.32 14.97
C ILE A 148 4.13 -6.60 15.82
N SER A 149 4.46 -5.40 16.31
CA SER A 149 3.56 -4.55 17.11
C SER A 149 2.24 -4.32 16.38
N PHE A 150 2.31 -3.99 15.08
CA PHE A 150 1.11 -3.85 14.25
C PHE A 150 0.28 -5.14 14.22
N LYS A 151 0.88 -6.29 13.88
CA LYS A 151 0.16 -7.57 13.82
C LYS A 151 -0.52 -7.91 15.15
N VAL A 152 0.17 -7.71 16.27
CA VAL A 152 -0.37 -7.98 17.61
C VAL A 152 -1.55 -7.07 17.92
N THR A 153 -1.39 -5.76 17.72
CA THR A 153 -2.48 -4.79 17.98
C THR A 153 -3.67 -4.96 17.04
N ALA A 154 -3.45 -5.48 15.82
CA ALA A 154 -4.51 -5.77 14.86
C ALA A 154 -5.29 -7.05 15.21
N GLU A 155 -4.61 -8.09 15.70
CA GLU A 155 -5.26 -9.35 16.12
C GLU A 155 -6.00 -9.19 17.45
N PHE A 156 -5.43 -8.40 18.37
CA PHE A 156 -5.97 -8.16 19.70
C PHE A 156 -6.39 -6.69 19.88
N PRO A 157 -7.32 -6.15 19.08
CA PRO A 157 -7.63 -4.71 19.09
C PRO A 157 -8.17 -4.22 20.44
N ASN A 158 -8.82 -5.12 21.19
CA ASN A 158 -9.37 -4.86 22.52
C ASN A 158 -8.52 -5.53 23.62
N GLY A 159 -7.23 -5.76 23.38
CA GLY A 159 -6.37 -6.53 24.27
C GLY A 159 -6.70 -8.03 24.27
N LEU A 160 -6.11 -8.76 25.24
CA LEU A 160 -6.35 -10.19 25.41
C LEU A 160 -7.68 -10.43 26.13
N LYS A 161 -8.52 -11.31 25.59
CA LYS A 161 -9.68 -11.82 26.32
C LYS A 161 -9.19 -12.68 27.49
N GLU A 162 -9.91 -12.69 28.62
CA GLU A 162 -9.55 -13.50 29.81
C GLU A 162 -9.27 -14.99 29.49
N ASN A 163 -9.89 -15.52 28.44
CA ASN A 163 -9.78 -16.92 28.02
C ASN A 163 -8.71 -17.16 26.94
N GLU A 164 -8.24 -16.11 26.27
CA GLU A 164 -7.11 -16.14 25.34
C GLU A 164 -5.84 -15.87 26.16
N GLY A 165 -5.48 -16.86 26.98
CA GLY A 165 -4.38 -16.75 27.94
C GLY A 165 -3.02 -16.41 27.29
N LYS A 166 -2.01 -16.17 28.15
CA LYS A 166 -0.62 -15.84 27.75
C LYS A 166 -0.05 -16.73 26.64
N GLU A 167 -0.45 -18.01 26.58
CA GLU A 167 -0.03 -18.95 25.53
C GLU A 167 -0.54 -18.58 24.14
N GLY A 168 -1.79 -18.09 24.02
CA GLY A 168 -2.37 -17.65 22.75
C GLY A 168 -1.64 -16.43 22.19
N LEU A 169 -1.38 -15.45 23.05
CA LEU A 169 -0.57 -14.28 22.69
C LEU A 169 0.84 -14.69 22.27
N GLN A 170 1.51 -15.54 23.04
CA GLN A 170 2.87 -15.96 22.74
C GLN A 170 2.95 -16.71 21.40
N LYS A 171 1.98 -17.60 21.13
CA LYS A 171 1.88 -18.32 19.86
C LYS A 171 1.68 -17.35 18.69
N PHE A 172 0.83 -16.34 18.86
CA PHE A 172 0.61 -15.33 17.83
C PHE A 172 1.85 -14.46 17.62
N ILE A 173 2.50 -13.99 18.68
CA ILE A 173 3.77 -13.25 18.60
C ILE A 173 4.82 -14.07 17.85
N ASN A 174 4.96 -15.36 18.14
CA ASN A 174 5.90 -16.23 17.44
C ASN A 174 5.57 -16.39 15.95
N LYS A 175 4.28 -16.45 15.59
CA LYS A 175 3.83 -16.43 14.19
C LYS A 175 4.17 -15.09 13.52
N ALA A 176 3.82 -13.97 14.15
CA ALA A 176 4.10 -12.62 13.67
C ALA A 176 5.60 -12.38 13.47
N ARG A 177 6.44 -12.86 14.39
CA ARG A 177 7.91 -12.82 14.30
C ARG A 177 8.42 -13.46 13.01
N LYS A 178 7.95 -14.66 12.66
CA LYS A 178 8.33 -15.38 11.43
C LYS A 178 7.86 -14.64 10.18
N GLU A 179 6.61 -14.22 10.15
CA GLU A 179 6.05 -13.52 8.98
C GLU A 179 6.74 -12.17 8.73
N CYS A 180 7.03 -11.41 9.80
CA CYS A 180 7.69 -10.12 9.70
C CYS A 180 9.16 -10.24 9.26
N ILE A 181 9.89 -11.27 9.72
CA ILE A 181 11.30 -11.43 9.33
C ILE A 181 11.42 -11.86 7.88
N GLU A 182 10.52 -12.71 7.39
CA GLU A 182 10.47 -13.08 5.97
C GLU A 182 10.11 -11.88 5.08
N MET A 183 9.18 -11.04 5.52
CA MET A 183 8.78 -9.83 4.80
C MET A 183 9.93 -8.83 4.71
N ILE A 184 10.61 -8.57 5.81
CA ILE A 184 11.77 -7.66 5.85
C ILE A 184 12.95 -8.27 5.09
N GLY A 185 13.23 -9.55 5.27
CA GLY A 185 14.27 -10.27 4.53
C GLY A 185 14.10 -10.11 3.02
N ARG A 186 12.87 -10.28 2.49
CA ARG A 186 12.57 -10.03 1.08
C ARG A 186 12.82 -8.58 0.64
N LYS A 187 12.40 -7.60 1.46
CA LYS A 187 12.59 -6.17 1.18
C LYS A 187 14.07 -5.80 1.03
N TYR A 188 14.92 -6.37 1.88
CA TYR A 188 16.36 -6.05 1.91
C TYR A 188 17.25 -7.00 1.11
N ALA A 189 16.75 -8.18 0.70
CA ALA A 189 17.46 -9.11 -0.18
C ALA A 189 17.48 -8.66 -1.65
N VAL A 190 16.72 -7.63 -2.05
CA VAL A 190 16.77 -7.09 -3.41
C VAL A 190 18.15 -6.48 -3.67
N PRO A 191 18.97 -7.04 -4.58
CA PRO A 191 20.27 -6.47 -4.88
C PRO A 191 20.09 -5.06 -5.43
N LYS A 192 20.88 -4.10 -4.96
CA LYS A 192 20.95 -2.71 -5.48
C LYS A 192 21.44 -2.61 -6.94
N SER A 193 21.41 -3.68 -7.74
CA SER A 193 22.06 -3.80 -9.05
C SER A 193 21.28 -3.24 -10.25
N LYS A 194 20.14 -2.55 -10.06
CA LYS A 194 19.38 -1.93 -11.17
C LYS A 194 19.20 -0.41 -11.06
N LYS A 195 20.18 0.32 -10.53
CA LYS A 195 20.22 1.79 -10.66
C LYS A 195 21.36 2.34 -11.53
N GLN A 196 22.14 1.49 -12.21
CA GLN A 196 23.31 1.93 -12.97
C GLN A 196 23.43 1.20 -14.31
N SER A 197 22.45 1.38 -15.20
CA SER A 197 22.60 1.09 -16.64
C SER A 197 21.50 1.82 -17.42
N LYS A 198 21.60 3.15 -17.45
CA LYS A 198 20.90 4.02 -18.44
C LYS A 198 21.42 5.47 -18.36
N ARG A 199 22.73 5.62 -18.27
CA ARG A 199 23.47 6.83 -18.62
C ARG A 199 24.83 6.33 -19.07
N ASP A 200 24.89 5.88 -20.33
CA ASP A 200 26.08 5.72 -21.16
C ASP A 200 25.62 5.11 -22.48
N ASN A 201 24.90 5.92 -23.24
CA ASN A 201 24.78 5.80 -24.71
C ASN A 201 24.23 7.13 -25.22
N ILE A 202 24.99 8.19 -24.95
CA ILE A 202 25.03 9.38 -25.80
C ILE A 202 26.51 9.61 -26.02
N LYS A 203 27.02 9.10 -27.14
CA LYS A 203 28.23 9.65 -27.76
C LYS A 203 27.85 10.16 -29.16
N PRO A 204 28.53 11.23 -29.60
CA PRO A 204 28.10 12.11 -30.67
C PRO A 204 28.13 11.47 -32.05
#